data_AF-A0A837JE18-F1
#
_entry.id   AF-A0A837JE18-F1
#
_cell.length_a   1.000
_cell.length_b   1.000
_cell.length_c   1.000
_cell.angle_alpha   90.00
_cell.angle_beta   90.00
_cell.angle_gamma   90.00
#
_symmetry.space_group_name_H-M   'P 1'
#
loop_
_entity.id
_entity.type
_entity.pdbx_description
1 polymer ?
#
loop_
_entity_poly.entity_id
_entity_poly.type
_entity_poly.pdbx_seq_one_letter_code
_entity_poly.pdbx_strand_id
1 'polypeptide(L)'
;MLKNIFLLATIFILSGCIPKTTPSIIEERFSNQKEISTFDSCTNFSYISQIDDIKYGKLFIEHINLNSDCKWNGLARGYFISLFMDTIKAKSYKLVERIDFSNIEVNTYLVDDMYYVNIVNQYKVFEDIFIIDYKGFYTTNLVKKYDSNYTNIYLQKLRLDTNYSNSLVRMNFINSYFSKERESFAN
;
A
#
# COMPACT_ATOMS: atom_id res chain seq x y z
N MET A 1 -33.44 -40.48 49.06
CA MET A 1 -32.47 -40.69 47.96
C MET A 1 -32.83 -39.73 46.84
N LEU A 2 -31.85 -38.95 46.37
CA LEU A 2 -31.76 -38.25 45.07
C LEU A 2 -32.89 -37.25 44.69
N LYS A 3 -32.64 -36.05 44.17
CA LYS A 3 -31.40 -35.36 43.81
C LYS A 3 -31.81 -33.91 43.51
N ASN A 4 -31.13 -32.94 44.12
CA ASN A 4 -31.24 -31.52 43.73
C ASN A 4 -30.81 -31.38 42.26
N ILE A 5 -31.71 -30.86 41.41
CA ILE A 5 -31.36 -30.44 40.06
C ILE A 5 -31.10 -28.94 40.11
N PHE A 6 -29.83 -28.59 40.27
CA PHE A 6 -29.34 -27.24 39.99
C PHE A 6 -29.26 -27.09 38.46
N LEU A 7 -30.15 -26.26 37.90
CA LEU A 7 -30.07 -25.86 36.50
C LEU A 7 -29.06 -24.71 36.39
N LEU A 8 -27.80 -25.04 36.08
CA LEU A 8 -26.76 -24.05 35.84
C LEU A 8 -26.94 -23.49 34.42
N ALA A 9 -27.57 -22.33 34.29
CA ALA A 9 -27.65 -21.62 33.02
C ALA A 9 -26.28 -21.00 32.71
N THR A 10 -25.44 -21.75 31.98
CA THR A 10 -24.19 -21.22 31.42
C THR A 10 -24.52 -20.31 30.24
N ILE A 11 -24.57 -19.01 30.49
CA ILE A 11 -24.59 -17.99 29.44
C ILE A 11 -23.20 -17.97 28.82
N PHE A 12 -23.02 -18.66 27.69
CA PHE A 12 -21.86 -18.46 26.82
C PHE A 12 -21.99 -17.08 26.16
N ILE A 13 -21.42 -16.06 26.79
CA ILE A 13 -21.16 -14.80 26.12
C ILE A 13 -19.97 -15.06 25.19
N LEU A 14 -20.26 -15.54 23.99
CA LEU A 14 -19.33 -15.43 22.88
C LEU A 14 -19.21 -13.95 22.57
N SER A 15 -18.31 -13.25 23.26
CA SER A 15 -17.76 -11.99 22.79
C SER A 15 -16.91 -12.34 21.57
N GLY A 16 -17.57 -12.57 20.44
CA GLY A 16 -16.90 -12.58 19.16
C GLY A 16 -16.22 -11.22 19.03
N CYS A 17 -14.90 -11.20 19.04
CA CYS A 17 -14.16 -10.03 18.59
C CYS A 17 -14.63 -9.78 17.16
N ILE A 18 -15.45 -8.75 16.95
CA ILE A 18 -15.67 -8.22 15.61
C ILE A 18 -14.27 -7.84 15.12
N PRO A 19 -13.73 -8.47 14.07
CA PRO A 19 -12.47 -8.04 13.51
C PRO A 19 -12.67 -6.58 13.11
N LYS A 20 -11.89 -5.67 13.69
CA LYS A 20 -11.81 -4.31 13.15
C LYS A 20 -11.30 -4.48 11.72
N THR A 21 -12.20 -4.39 10.74
CA THR A 21 -11.82 -4.29 9.34
C THR A 21 -10.95 -3.06 9.23
N THR A 22 -9.66 -3.24 9.01
CA THR A 22 -8.77 -2.13 8.68
C THR A 22 -9.33 -1.47 7.43
N PRO A 23 -9.73 -0.20 7.49
CA PRO A 23 -10.26 0.48 6.33
C PRO A 23 -9.24 0.42 5.20
N SER A 24 -9.73 0.17 4.00
CA SER A 24 -8.92 0.29 2.78
C SER A 24 -8.41 1.73 2.71
N ILE A 25 -7.13 1.95 2.40
CA ILE A 25 -6.56 3.29 2.21
C ILE A 25 -7.35 4.07 1.13
N ILE A 26 -7.94 3.33 0.20
CA ILE A 26 -8.86 3.82 -0.83
C ILE A 26 -10.31 3.69 -0.32
N GLU A 27 -10.65 4.36 0.78
CA GLU A 27 -12.04 4.59 1.16
C GLU A 27 -12.54 5.97 0.71
N GLU A 28 -11.63 6.89 0.41
CA GLU A 28 -11.96 8.19 -0.17
C GLU A 28 -12.05 8.07 -1.69
N ARG A 29 -13.22 8.37 -2.25
CA ARG A 29 -13.37 8.56 -3.69
C ARG A 29 -12.58 9.79 -4.11
N PHE A 30 -11.46 9.59 -4.80
CA PHE A 30 -10.71 10.68 -5.41
C PHE A 30 -11.49 11.27 -6.58
N SER A 31 -11.39 12.58 -6.81
CA SER A 31 -11.98 13.15 -8.02
C SER A 31 -11.24 12.64 -9.26
N ASN A 32 -11.98 12.29 -10.32
CA ASN A 32 -11.44 11.89 -11.63
C ASN A 32 -10.52 10.65 -11.62
N GLN A 33 -10.72 9.72 -10.68
CA GLN A 33 -10.00 8.44 -10.68
C GLN A 33 -10.34 7.63 -11.94
N LYS A 34 -9.35 7.48 -12.82
CA LYS A 34 -9.41 6.56 -13.96
C LYS A 34 -8.46 5.40 -13.70
N GLU A 35 -9.01 4.19 -13.69
CA GLU A 35 -8.24 2.97 -13.52
C GLU A 35 -7.88 2.39 -14.88
N ILE A 36 -6.63 1.95 -14.99
CA ILE A 36 -6.12 1.24 -16.16
C ILE A 36 -5.64 -0.12 -15.66
N SER A 37 -6.37 -1.17 -16.05
CA SER A 37 -6.02 -2.53 -15.64
C SER A 37 -4.60 -2.90 -16.10
N THR A 38 -3.95 -3.70 -15.27
CA THR A 38 -2.63 -4.28 -15.50
C THR A 38 -2.75 -5.79 -15.36
N PHE A 39 -2.08 -6.53 -16.23
CA PHE A 39 -2.24 -7.98 -16.31
C PHE A 39 -0.86 -8.66 -16.31
N ASP A 40 -0.74 -9.68 -15.46
CA ASP A 40 0.31 -10.69 -15.42
C ASP A 40 -0.35 -12.04 -15.06
N SER A 41 0.28 -13.15 -15.42
CA SER A 41 -0.16 -14.51 -15.07
C SER A 41 -0.41 -14.73 -13.57
N CYS A 42 0.23 -13.94 -12.70
CA CYS A 42 0.16 -14.02 -11.26
C CYS A 42 -0.79 -13.02 -10.60
N THR A 43 -1.49 -12.19 -11.38
CA THR A 43 -2.34 -11.12 -10.85
C THR A 43 -3.76 -11.22 -11.36
N ASN A 44 -4.72 -10.92 -10.49
CA ASN A 44 -6.12 -10.70 -10.86
C ASN A 44 -6.51 -9.25 -10.52
N PHE A 45 -7.37 -8.62 -11.32
CA PHE A 45 -7.97 -7.30 -11.03
C PHE A 45 -6.99 -6.18 -10.62
N SER A 46 -5.73 -6.27 -11.00
CA SER A 46 -4.72 -5.25 -10.68
C SER A 46 -4.85 -4.05 -11.62
N TYR A 47 -4.48 -2.87 -11.14
CA TYR A 47 -4.59 -1.65 -11.93
C TYR A 47 -3.59 -0.58 -11.48
N ILE A 48 -3.37 0.38 -12.37
CA ILE A 48 -2.81 1.68 -12.01
C ILE A 48 -3.86 2.77 -12.16
N SER A 49 -3.72 3.84 -11.38
CA SER A 49 -4.49 5.06 -11.54
C SER A 49 -3.61 6.29 -11.41
N GLN A 50 -3.86 7.26 -12.28
CA GLN A 50 -3.30 8.59 -12.19
C GLN A 50 -4.44 9.54 -11.82
N ILE A 51 -4.27 10.24 -10.71
CA ILE A 51 -5.29 11.07 -10.11
C ILE A 51 -4.77 12.50 -10.09
N ASP A 52 -5.64 13.44 -10.45
CA ASP A 52 -5.45 14.86 -10.21
C ASP A 52 -6.62 15.36 -9.38
N ASP A 53 -6.41 15.39 -8.06
CA ASP A 53 -7.44 15.69 -7.08
C ASP A 53 -7.34 17.13 -6.58
N ILE A 54 -8.48 17.80 -6.43
CA ILE A 54 -8.51 19.21 -6.01
C ILE A 54 -7.90 19.40 -4.60
N LYS A 55 -8.08 18.43 -3.71
CA LYS A 55 -7.61 18.47 -2.32
C LYS A 55 -6.19 17.91 -2.19
N TYR A 56 -5.91 16.81 -2.87
CA TYR A 56 -4.65 16.08 -2.69
C TYR A 56 -3.60 16.36 -3.77
N GLY A 57 -3.99 17.02 -4.85
CA GLY A 57 -3.18 17.19 -6.04
C GLY A 57 -2.95 15.87 -6.76
N LYS A 58 -1.83 15.81 -7.45
CA LYS A 58 -1.41 14.65 -8.22
C LYS A 58 -1.08 13.46 -7.33
N LEU A 59 -1.69 12.32 -7.62
CA LEU A 59 -1.36 11.02 -7.03
C LEU A 59 -1.16 9.98 -8.13
N PHE A 60 -0.28 9.02 -7.86
CA PHE A 60 -0.24 7.77 -8.59
C PHE A 60 -0.61 6.63 -7.64
N ILE A 61 -1.43 5.70 -8.09
CA ILE A 61 -1.82 4.50 -7.35
C ILE A 61 -1.50 3.27 -8.20
N GLU A 62 -0.88 2.27 -7.60
CA GLU A 62 -0.81 0.91 -8.15
C GLU A 62 -1.44 -0.06 -7.13
N HIS A 63 -2.50 -0.75 -7.53
CA HIS A 63 -3.13 -1.82 -6.78
C HIS A 63 -2.75 -3.15 -7.44
N ILE A 64 -2.18 -4.05 -6.64
CA ILE A 64 -1.72 -5.36 -7.06
C ILE A 64 -2.46 -6.38 -6.23
N ASN A 65 -3.14 -7.30 -6.90
CA ASN A 65 -3.82 -8.42 -6.27
C ASN A 65 -3.26 -9.70 -6.88
N LEU A 66 -2.44 -10.40 -6.10
CA LEU A 66 -1.79 -11.64 -6.48
C LEU A 66 -2.76 -12.81 -6.35
N ASN A 67 -2.62 -13.77 -7.26
CA ASN A 67 -3.29 -15.05 -7.14
C ASN A 67 -2.78 -15.77 -5.89
N SER A 68 -3.63 -16.63 -5.30
CA SER A 68 -3.27 -17.36 -4.07
C SER A 68 -2.12 -18.35 -4.24
N ASP A 69 -1.78 -18.70 -5.48
CA ASP A 69 -0.65 -19.55 -5.85
C ASP A 69 0.58 -18.73 -6.30
N CYS A 70 0.58 -17.41 -6.10
CA CYS A 70 1.68 -16.53 -6.44
C CYS A 70 2.21 -15.80 -5.21
N LYS A 71 3.51 -15.50 -5.21
CA LYS A 71 4.18 -14.75 -4.15
C LYS A 71 5.15 -13.73 -4.71
N TRP A 72 5.42 -12.72 -3.90
CA TRP A 72 6.56 -11.84 -4.10
C TRP A 72 7.88 -12.61 -4.00
N ASN A 73 8.80 -12.33 -4.92
CA ASN A 73 10.16 -12.86 -4.90
C ASN A 73 11.11 -12.04 -3.99
N GLY A 74 10.57 -11.03 -3.31
CA GLY A 74 11.28 -10.09 -2.44
C GLY A 74 10.31 -9.15 -1.73
N LEU A 75 10.80 -8.03 -1.19
CA LEU A 75 9.94 -7.06 -0.52
C LEU A 75 9.22 -6.17 -1.54
N ALA A 76 7.89 -6.24 -1.56
CA ALA A 76 7.02 -5.51 -2.50
C ALA A 76 7.32 -3.99 -2.53
N ARG A 77 7.42 -3.35 -1.34
CA ARG A 77 7.85 -1.95 -1.19
C ARG A 77 9.20 -1.68 -1.86
N GLY A 78 10.17 -2.57 -1.68
CA GLY A 78 11.51 -2.40 -2.24
C GLY A 78 11.47 -2.37 -3.76
N TYR A 79 10.71 -3.28 -4.37
CA TYR A 79 10.52 -3.31 -5.82
C TYR A 79 9.82 -2.05 -6.33
N PHE A 80 8.76 -1.60 -5.66
CA PHE A 80 8.04 -0.40 -6.06
C PHE A 80 8.95 0.84 -6.03
N ILE A 81 9.71 1.02 -4.93
CA ILE A 81 10.64 2.15 -4.79
C ILE A 81 11.73 2.08 -5.85
N SER A 82 12.35 0.92 -6.09
CA SER A 82 13.39 0.77 -7.12
C SER A 82 12.83 1.15 -8.48
N LEU A 83 11.71 0.54 -8.90
CA LEU A 83 11.11 0.82 -10.20
C LEU A 83 10.74 2.30 -10.35
N PHE A 84 10.19 2.92 -9.30
CA PHE A 84 9.86 4.35 -9.32
C PHE A 84 11.11 5.21 -9.52
N MET A 85 12.13 5.04 -8.68
CA MET A 85 13.36 5.83 -8.72
C MET A 85 14.14 5.63 -10.02
N ASP A 86 14.21 4.39 -10.52
CA ASP A 86 14.84 4.04 -11.79
C ASP A 86 14.10 4.68 -12.98
N THR A 87 12.77 4.67 -12.96
CA THR A 87 11.93 5.24 -14.02
C THR A 87 12.12 6.75 -14.15
N ILE A 88 12.18 7.45 -13.01
CA ILE A 88 12.39 8.90 -13.00
C ILE A 88 13.85 9.28 -13.16
N LYS A 89 14.75 8.28 -13.24
CA LYS A 89 16.21 8.43 -13.37
C LYS A 89 16.80 9.25 -12.22
N ALA A 90 16.32 9.02 -11.00
CA ALA A 90 16.88 9.63 -9.81
C ALA A 90 18.36 9.25 -9.68
N LYS A 91 19.22 10.23 -9.39
CA LYS A 91 20.65 10.04 -9.16
C LYS A 91 20.91 9.58 -7.72
N SER A 92 20.11 10.06 -6.78
CA SER A 92 20.14 9.64 -5.38
C SER A 92 18.76 9.68 -4.76
N TYR A 93 18.53 8.85 -3.75
CA TYR A 93 17.36 8.99 -2.88
C TYR A 93 17.67 8.48 -1.47
N LYS A 94 17.08 9.12 -0.47
CA LYS A 94 17.24 8.79 0.94
C LYS A 94 15.89 8.78 1.64
N LEU A 95 15.62 7.72 2.39
CA LEU A 95 14.50 7.69 3.33
C LEU A 95 14.79 8.66 4.48
N VAL A 96 13.94 9.66 4.68
CA VAL A 96 14.09 10.68 5.74
C VAL A 96 13.06 10.53 6.86
N GLU A 97 11.98 9.81 6.60
CA GLU A 97 10.95 9.49 7.59
C GLU A 97 10.23 8.21 7.19
N ARG A 98 9.90 7.39 8.20
CA ARG A 98 8.98 6.25 8.08
C ARG A 98 8.01 6.30 9.24
N ILE A 99 6.73 6.15 8.93
CA ILE A 99 5.64 6.06 9.91
C ILE A 99 4.83 4.81 9.56
N ASP A 100 4.75 3.89 10.50
CA ASP A 100 4.06 2.61 10.33
C ASP A 100 2.84 2.54 11.26
N PHE A 101 1.69 2.15 10.72
CA PHE A 101 0.46 1.92 11.50
C PHE A 101 -0.35 0.80 10.87
N SER A 102 -0.63 -0.25 11.67
CA SER A 102 -1.31 -1.44 11.20
C SER A 102 -0.57 -2.08 10.01
N ASN A 103 -1.21 -2.11 8.84
CA ASN A 103 -0.71 -2.68 7.60
C ASN A 103 -0.38 -1.59 6.57
N ILE A 104 -0.04 -0.39 7.06
CA ILE A 104 0.23 0.81 6.28
C ILE A 104 1.61 1.35 6.67
N GLU A 105 2.42 1.66 5.68
CA GLU A 105 3.71 2.30 5.83
C GLU A 105 3.74 3.58 5.01
N VAL A 106 3.97 4.72 5.65
CA VAL A 106 4.16 6.02 4.99
C VAL A 106 5.64 6.35 5.04
N ASN A 107 6.26 6.49 3.88
CA ASN A 107 7.68 6.77 3.73
C ASN A 107 7.87 8.14 3.06
N THR A 108 8.67 9.01 3.65
CA THR A 108 9.10 10.26 3.02
C THR A 108 10.52 10.08 2.48
N TYR A 109 10.71 10.33 1.19
CA TYR A 109 12.01 10.26 0.52
C TYR A 109 12.48 11.65 0.11
N LEU A 110 13.77 11.91 0.32
CA LEU A 110 14.53 12.99 -0.31
C LEU A 110 15.20 12.45 -1.57
N VAL A 111 14.89 13.00 -2.73
CA VAL A 111 15.36 12.60 -4.06
C VAL A 111 16.28 13.68 -4.62
N ASP A 112 17.42 13.26 -5.16
CA ASP A 112 18.47 14.13 -5.71
C ASP A 112 18.89 15.26 -4.77
N ASP A 113 18.89 14.96 -3.46
CA ASP A 113 19.18 15.89 -2.36
C ASP A 113 18.37 17.20 -2.37
N MET A 114 17.25 17.21 -3.11
CA MET A 114 16.50 18.43 -3.41
C MET A 114 15.00 18.29 -3.22
N TYR A 115 14.41 17.19 -3.69
CA TYR A 115 12.96 17.03 -3.80
C TYR A 115 12.41 16.04 -2.79
N TYR A 116 11.29 16.38 -2.15
CA TYR A 116 10.59 15.47 -1.25
C TYR A 116 9.41 14.81 -1.93
N VAL A 117 9.21 13.52 -1.66
CA VAL A 117 8.05 12.74 -2.12
C VAL A 117 7.60 11.79 -1.02
N ASN A 118 6.28 11.64 -0.87
CA ASN A 118 5.70 10.70 0.08
C ASN A 118 5.22 9.46 -0.68
N ILE A 119 5.53 8.27 -0.15
CA ILE A 119 5.13 7.00 -0.74
C ILE A 119 4.47 6.15 0.33
N VAL A 120 3.26 5.68 0.04
CA VAL A 120 2.49 4.78 0.89
C VAL A 120 2.60 3.38 0.36
N ASN A 121 2.73 2.42 1.27
CA ASN A 121 2.54 1.01 1.03
C ASN A 121 1.45 0.48 1.99
N GLN A 122 0.33 -0.02 1.45
CA GLN A 122 -0.62 -0.83 2.20
C GLN A 122 -0.49 -2.27 1.75
N TYR A 123 -0.46 -3.21 2.69
CA TYR A 123 -0.36 -4.63 2.36
C TYR A 123 -1.42 -5.46 3.08
N LYS A 124 -1.83 -6.55 2.45
CA LYS A 124 -2.62 -7.65 2.97
C LYS A 124 -1.97 -8.95 2.47
N VAL A 125 -2.61 -10.10 2.71
CA VAL A 125 -2.05 -11.41 2.34
C VAL A 125 -1.76 -11.52 0.84
N PHE A 126 -2.66 -11.03 -0.01
CA PHE A 126 -2.55 -11.12 -1.47
C PHE A 126 -2.74 -9.77 -2.17
N GLU A 127 -2.79 -8.68 -1.42
CA GLU A 127 -3.11 -7.36 -1.96
C GLU A 127 -2.10 -6.34 -1.45
N ASP A 128 -1.51 -5.59 -2.38
CA ASP A 128 -0.64 -4.46 -2.08
C ASP A 128 -1.15 -3.22 -2.82
N ILE A 129 -1.13 -2.07 -2.14
CA ILE A 129 -1.47 -0.76 -2.70
C ILE A 129 -0.28 0.17 -2.48
N PHE A 130 0.28 0.65 -3.58
CA PHE A 130 1.30 1.67 -3.58
C PHE A 130 0.70 3.01 -3.99
N ILE A 131 1.02 4.07 -3.24
CA ILE A 131 0.60 5.43 -3.57
C ILE A 131 1.81 6.34 -3.58
N ILE A 132 2.00 7.09 -4.66
CA ILE A 132 2.93 8.22 -4.71
C ILE A 132 2.12 9.50 -4.50
N ASP A 133 2.40 10.19 -3.40
CA ASP A 133 1.82 11.48 -3.03
C ASP A 133 2.82 12.60 -3.26
N TYR A 134 2.70 13.25 -4.43
CA TYR A 134 3.63 14.29 -4.85
C TYR A 134 3.52 15.54 -3.97
N LYS A 135 2.32 15.92 -3.52
CA LYS A 135 2.11 17.12 -2.68
C LYS A 135 2.30 16.86 -1.19
N GLY A 136 2.15 15.63 -0.73
CA GLY A 136 2.25 15.23 0.68
C GLY A 136 0.95 15.44 1.47
N PHE A 137 -0.11 15.99 0.86
CA PHE A 137 -1.36 16.30 1.56
C PHE A 137 -2.16 15.04 1.89
N TYR A 138 -2.17 14.07 0.99
CA TYR A 138 -2.88 12.81 1.20
C TYR A 138 -2.29 12.05 2.38
N THR A 139 -0.96 11.88 2.37
CA THR A 139 -0.22 11.20 3.43
C THR A 139 -0.27 11.94 4.75
N THR A 140 -0.21 13.28 4.76
CA THR A 140 -0.38 14.06 5.98
C THR A 140 -1.76 13.81 6.61
N ASN A 141 -2.83 13.84 5.82
CA ASN A 141 -4.16 13.59 6.32
C ASN A 141 -4.34 12.13 6.75
N LEU A 142 -3.75 11.18 6.02
CA LEU A 142 -3.75 9.76 6.39
C LEU A 142 -3.11 9.54 7.75
N VAL A 143 -1.90 10.07 7.99
CA VAL A 143 -1.21 9.93 9.28
C VAL A 143 -2.01 10.61 10.39
N LYS A 144 -2.59 11.79 10.14
CA LYS A 144 -3.42 12.51 11.11
C LYS A 144 -4.68 11.77 11.58
N LYS A 145 -5.17 10.78 10.81
CA LYS A 145 -6.26 9.90 11.26
C LYS A 145 -5.82 8.98 12.41
N TYR A 146 -4.53 8.71 12.54
CA TYR A 146 -3.95 7.84 13.58
C TYR A 146 -3.22 8.62 14.68
N ASP A 147 -2.57 9.73 14.32
CA ASP A 147 -1.94 10.65 15.26
C ASP A 147 -2.35 12.10 14.93
N SER A 148 -3.32 12.62 15.68
CA SER A 148 -3.85 13.98 15.48
C SER A 148 -2.81 15.08 15.68
N ASN A 149 -1.72 14.80 16.41
CA ASN A 149 -0.66 15.77 16.69
C ASN A 149 0.45 15.76 15.64
N TYR A 150 0.39 14.82 14.69
CA TYR A 150 1.40 14.71 13.63
C TYR A 150 1.50 16.01 12.82
N THR A 151 2.74 16.47 12.66
CA THR A 151 3.07 17.63 11.83
C THR A 151 4.06 17.22 10.74
N ASN A 152 3.61 17.26 9.49
CA ASN A 152 4.47 16.99 8.35
C ASN A 152 5.37 18.20 8.05
N ILE A 153 6.61 18.14 8.51
CA ILE A 153 7.63 19.20 8.31
C ILE A 153 8.19 19.26 6.87
N TYR A 154 7.74 18.38 5.98
CA TYR A 154 8.21 18.29 4.60
C TYR A 154 7.24 18.93 3.59
N LEU A 155 6.04 19.35 4.02
CA LEU A 155 5.05 20.00 3.15
C LEU A 155 5.52 21.34 2.58
N GLN A 156 6.32 22.07 3.35
CA GLN A 156 6.89 23.37 2.98
C GLN A 156 8.21 23.25 2.19
N LYS A 157 8.68 22.04 1.91
CA LYS A 157 9.91 21.79 1.15
C LYS A 157 9.60 21.65 -0.34
N LEU A 158 10.65 21.73 -1.17
CA LEU A 158 10.50 21.53 -2.61
C LEU A 158 10.04 20.09 -2.87
N ARG A 159 8.93 19.95 -3.60
CA ARG A 159 8.27 18.67 -3.84
C ARG A 159 8.64 18.13 -5.21
N LEU A 160 8.82 16.81 -5.29
CA LEU A 160 8.99 16.13 -6.57
C LEU A 160 7.70 16.29 -7.39
N ASP A 161 7.83 16.57 -8.67
CA ASP A 161 6.70 16.56 -9.61
C ASP A 161 7.14 15.87 -10.91
N THR A 162 6.63 14.66 -11.12
CA THR A 162 6.98 13.83 -12.27
C THR A 162 5.78 12.97 -12.68
N ASN A 163 5.67 12.68 -13.98
CA ASN A 163 4.59 11.87 -14.52
C ASN A 163 5.01 10.40 -14.52
N TYR A 164 4.70 9.69 -13.43
CA TYR A 164 4.92 8.25 -13.34
C TYR A 164 3.70 7.46 -13.80
N SER A 165 3.92 6.41 -14.59
CA SER A 165 2.87 5.51 -15.11
C SER A 165 3.33 4.06 -15.28
N ASN A 166 4.54 3.74 -14.80
CA ASN A 166 5.04 2.36 -14.82
C ASN A 166 4.32 1.51 -13.75
N SER A 167 4.44 0.20 -13.88
CA SER A 167 3.75 -0.77 -13.05
C SER A 167 4.65 -1.97 -12.80
N LEU A 168 4.73 -2.43 -11.55
CA LEU A 168 5.37 -3.70 -11.21
C LEU A 168 4.75 -4.85 -11.98
N VAL A 169 3.42 -4.87 -12.11
CA VAL A 169 2.68 -5.91 -12.84
C VAL A 169 3.12 -5.97 -14.30
N ARG A 170 3.10 -4.84 -15.01
CA ARG A 170 3.50 -4.79 -16.43
C ARG A 170 4.98 -5.14 -16.65
N MET A 171 5.81 -4.83 -15.66
CA MET A 171 7.26 -5.05 -15.71
C MET A 171 7.68 -6.40 -15.12
N ASN A 172 6.73 -7.21 -14.63
CA ASN A 172 7.02 -8.47 -13.95
C ASN A 172 7.64 -9.50 -14.89
N PHE A 173 7.21 -9.57 -16.16
CA PHE A 173 7.80 -10.46 -17.16
C PHE A 173 9.32 -10.27 -17.33
N ILE A 174 9.81 -9.04 -17.15
CA ILE A 174 11.24 -8.71 -17.30
C ILE A 174 11.99 -8.89 -15.98
N ASN A 175 11.39 -8.43 -14.87
CA ASN A 175 12.11 -8.26 -13.60
C ASN A 175 11.78 -9.34 -12.56
N SER A 176 10.79 -10.18 -12.82
CA SER A 176 10.37 -11.28 -11.93
C SER A 176 10.16 -10.81 -10.49
N TYR A 177 9.37 -9.75 -10.28
CA TYR A 177 9.04 -9.22 -8.95
C TYR A 177 8.22 -10.22 -8.12
N PHE A 178 7.35 -10.97 -8.79
CA PHE A 178 6.54 -12.03 -8.20
C PHE A 178 6.38 -13.19 -9.18
N SER A 179 6.16 -14.38 -8.64
CA SER A 179 6.04 -15.59 -9.45
C SER A 179 5.14 -16.63 -8.81
N LYS A 180 4.66 -17.56 -9.64
CA LYS A 180 3.84 -18.69 -9.18
C LYS A 180 4.71 -19.61 -8.32
N GLU A 181 4.20 -19.97 -7.15
CA GLU A 181 4.81 -21.01 -6.33
C GLU A 181 4.72 -22.34 -7.09
N ARG A 182 5.88 -22.89 -7.43
CA ARG A 182 5.97 -24.25 -7.96
C ARG A 182 6.17 -25.17 -6.76
N GLU A 183 5.25 -26.09 -6.54
CA GLU A 183 5.52 -27.25 -5.70
C GLU A 183 6.65 -28.03 -6.36
N SER A 184 7.83 -28.08 -5.72
CA SER A 184 8.83 -29.06 -6.11
C SER A 184 8.40 -30.39 -5.51
N PHE A 185 7.88 -31.28 -6.34
CA PHE A 185 7.87 -32.70 -6.01
C PHE A 185 9.33 -33.15 -6.09
N ALA A 186 10.07 -32.94 -4.99
CA ALA A 186 11.35 -33.60 -4.81
C ALA A 186 11.09 -35.10 -4.73
N ASN A 187 11.31 -35.80 -5.85
CA ASN A 187 11.39 -37.25 -5.92
C ASN A 187 12.76 -37.73 -5.41
#